data_AF-A0A2H0L1M8-F1
#
_entry.id   AF-A0A2H0L1M8-F1
#
_cell.length_a   1.000
_cell.length_b   1.000
_cell.length_c   1.000
_cell.angle_alpha   90.00
_cell.angle_beta   90.00
_cell.angle_gamma   90.00
#
_symmetry.space_group_name_H-M   'P 1'
#
loop_
_entity.id
_entity.type
_entity.pdbx_description
1 polymer ?
#
loop_
_entity_poly.entity_id
_entity_poly.type
_entity_poly.pdbx_seq_one_letter_code
_entity_poly.pdbx_strand_id
1 'polypeptide(L)'
;LVRAGQTEASVDLARLAGLKPAGVICEIMNDDGTMARRDDLEEYAKIHDLKIITTKDIIEYRFRKESLVWKEAEIDLPTDYGDFKMIAYLNKVNDEENVVLTMGAIDDGEPVLVRVHSECLTGDVFHSLRCDCQQQLEASMKIVAAEGRGVILYMRQEGRGIGLINKLKAYKLQEIGYDTVEANRILGFKDDLRHYGIGAQILVDLGIKKMRLLTNNPKKVVGLDGYGLEIVERVAIEVDPGQRNHFYLKTKKGKLGHMLDKV
;
A
#
# COMPACT_ATOMS: atom_id res chain seq x y z
N LEU A 1 -10.39 10.95 -2.87
CA LEU A 1 -9.65 9.68 -2.61
C LEU A 1 -9.39 8.84 -3.86
N VAL A 2 -10.32 8.77 -4.83
CA VAL A 2 -10.12 8.05 -6.10
C VAL A 2 -9.15 8.79 -7.05
N ARG A 3 -9.30 10.11 -7.16
CA ARG A 3 -8.45 10.99 -7.98
C ARG A 3 -7.92 12.15 -7.13
N ALA A 4 -6.64 12.47 -7.29
CA ALA A 4 -5.93 13.51 -6.54
C ALA A 4 -5.87 14.83 -7.33
N GLY A 5 -7.02 15.33 -7.82
CA GLY A 5 -7.12 16.59 -8.55
C GLY A 5 -7.62 17.74 -7.69
N GLN A 6 -7.44 18.97 -8.18
CA GLN A 6 -7.96 20.19 -7.54
C GLN A 6 -9.50 20.21 -7.52
N THR A 7 -10.14 19.62 -8.53
CA THR A 7 -11.59 19.45 -8.60
C THR A 7 -12.12 18.58 -7.45
N GLU A 8 -11.52 17.41 -7.20
CA GLU A 8 -11.94 16.55 -6.09
C GLU A 8 -11.61 17.19 -4.74
N ALA A 9 -10.46 17.87 -4.64
CA ALA A 9 -10.03 18.55 -3.43
C ALA A 9 -10.99 19.65 -2.98
N SER A 10 -11.51 20.47 -3.91
CA SER A 10 -12.43 21.56 -3.56
C SER A 10 -13.77 21.04 -3.01
N VAL A 11 -14.29 19.97 -3.61
CA VAL A 11 -15.51 19.30 -3.16
C VAL A 11 -15.30 18.61 -1.81
N ASP A 12 -14.16 17.95 -1.62
CA ASP A 12 -13.80 17.30 -0.37
C ASP A 12 -13.64 18.30 0.78
N LEU A 13 -13.01 19.46 0.55
CA LEU A 13 -12.90 20.54 1.55
C LEU A 13 -14.28 21.07 1.97
N ALA A 14 -15.17 21.34 1.02
CA ALA A 14 -16.51 21.81 1.33
C ALA A 14 -17.27 20.78 2.18
N ARG A 15 -17.15 19.49 1.85
CA ARG A 15 -17.73 18.39 2.65
C ARG A 15 -17.13 18.34 4.06
N LEU A 16 -15.81 18.43 4.20
CA LEU A 16 -15.12 18.40 5.50
C LEU A 16 -15.50 19.59 6.39
N ALA A 17 -15.87 20.73 5.80
CA ALA A 17 -16.41 21.89 6.50
C ALA A 17 -17.90 21.76 6.88
N GLY A 18 -18.56 20.63 6.56
CA GLY A 18 -19.99 20.43 6.80
C GLY A 18 -20.90 21.20 5.84
N LEU A 19 -20.36 21.67 4.70
CA LEU A 19 -21.10 22.42 3.70
C LEU A 19 -21.57 21.51 2.54
N LYS A 20 -22.34 22.09 1.62
CA LYS A 20 -22.70 21.42 0.37
C LYS A 20 -21.41 21.03 -0.37
N PRO A 21 -21.28 19.80 -0.90
CA PRO A 21 -20.07 19.33 -1.58
C PRO A 21 -19.95 19.96 -2.98
N ALA A 22 -19.70 21.27 -3.02
CA ALA A 22 -19.54 22.07 -4.21
C ALA A 22 -18.50 23.17 -3.93
N GLY A 23 -17.55 23.35 -4.85
CA GLY A 23 -16.48 24.34 -4.72
C GLY A 23 -16.30 25.15 -5.99
N VAL A 24 -15.83 26.39 -5.84
CA VAL A 24 -15.39 27.24 -6.95
C VAL A 24 -13.87 27.30 -6.88
N ILE A 25 -13.22 27.05 -8.01
CA ILE A 25 -11.76 27.06 -8.13
C ILE A 25 -11.35 27.92 -9.32
N CYS A 26 -10.18 28.54 -9.21
CA CYS A 26 -9.52 29.30 -10.27
C CYS A 26 -8.02 29.22 -10.01
N GLU A 27 -7.22 28.94 -11.04
CA GLU A 27 -5.77 28.96 -10.89
C GLU A 27 -5.22 30.38 -10.71
N ILE A 28 -4.22 30.53 -9.86
CA ILE A 28 -3.54 31.80 -9.61
C ILE A 28 -2.38 31.95 -10.61
N MET A 29 -2.32 33.10 -11.26
CA MET A 29 -1.26 33.48 -12.20
C MET A 29 -0.44 34.61 -11.60
N ASN A 30 0.84 34.66 -11.97
CA ASN A 30 1.71 35.80 -11.70
C ASN A 30 1.33 36.99 -12.61
N ASP A 31 1.72 38.20 -12.23
CA ASP A 31 1.41 39.43 -12.98
C ASP A 31 1.99 39.43 -14.40
N ASP A 32 3.05 38.66 -14.64
CA ASP A 32 3.68 38.47 -15.95
C ASP A 32 2.93 37.47 -16.86
N GLY A 33 1.81 36.91 -16.38
CA GLY A 33 1.00 35.93 -17.09
C GLY A 33 1.52 34.49 -17.00
N THR A 34 2.59 34.22 -16.24
CA THR A 34 3.04 32.85 -15.96
C THR A 34 2.19 32.22 -14.84
N MET A 35 2.20 30.88 -14.75
CA MET A 35 1.49 30.19 -13.66
C MET A 35 2.28 30.29 -12.36
N ALA A 36 1.62 30.75 -11.28
CA ALA A 36 2.23 30.82 -9.96
C ALA A 36 2.71 29.44 -9.49
N ARG A 37 3.93 29.38 -8.98
CA ARG A 37 4.53 28.19 -8.38
C ARG A 37 4.44 28.25 -6.86
N ARG A 38 4.98 27.23 -6.19
CA ARG A 38 4.82 27.07 -4.73
C ARG A 38 5.25 28.32 -3.96
N ASP A 39 6.44 28.84 -4.26
CA ASP A 39 7.00 29.96 -3.52
C ASP A 39 6.16 31.24 -3.76
N ASP A 40 5.72 31.47 -5.00
CA ASP A 40 4.80 32.55 -5.37
C ASP A 40 3.48 32.44 -4.59
N LEU A 41 2.90 31.23 -4.51
CA LEU A 41 1.65 30.97 -3.79
C LEU A 41 1.79 31.14 -2.27
N GLU A 42 2.95 30.80 -1.70
CA GLU A 42 3.23 30.99 -0.27
C GLU A 42 3.34 32.48 0.08
N GLU A 43 3.88 33.31 -0.82
CA GLU A 43 3.89 34.77 -0.68
C GLU A 43 2.49 35.37 -0.87
N TYR A 44 1.79 34.99 -1.94
CA TYR A 44 0.43 35.42 -2.22
C TYR A 44 -0.53 35.12 -1.06
N ALA A 45 -0.43 33.91 -0.48
CA ALA A 45 -1.23 33.51 0.67
C ALA A 45 -0.98 34.39 1.90
N LYS A 46 0.26 34.84 2.14
CA LYS A 46 0.58 35.75 3.25
C LYS A 46 0.00 37.14 3.02
N ILE A 47 0.11 37.67 1.81
CA ILE A 47 -0.40 39.01 1.45
C ILE A 47 -1.91 39.09 1.65
N HIS A 48 -2.63 38.03 1.29
CA HIS A 48 -4.10 37.98 1.32
C HIS A 48 -4.70 37.25 2.53
N ASP A 49 -3.88 36.89 3.53
CA ASP A 49 -4.27 36.10 4.71
C ASP A 49 -5.05 34.82 4.38
N LEU A 50 -4.56 34.08 3.39
CA LEU A 50 -5.11 32.79 2.96
C LEU A 50 -4.31 31.63 3.54
N LYS A 51 -4.98 30.49 3.75
CA LYS A 51 -4.30 29.23 4.08
C LYS A 51 -3.90 28.51 2.81
N ILE A 52 -2.71 27.93 2.81
CA ILE A 52 -2.22 27.05 1.74
C ILE A 52 -2.14 25.61 2.24
N ILE A 53 -2.68 24.69 1.45
CA ILE A 53 -2.62 23.24 1.68
C ILE A 53 -2.45 22.52 0.35
N THR A 54 -2.01 21.27 0.40
CA THR A 54 -1.89 20.41 -0.78
C THR A 54 -3.04 19.42 -0.86
N THR A 55 -3.27 18.87 -2.06
CA THR A 55 -4.20 17.73 -2.23
C THR A 55 -3.75 16.52 -1.41
N LYS A 56 -2.44 16.35 -1.22
CA LYS A 56 -1.86 15.32 -0.33
C LYS A 56 -2.32 15.52 1.12
N ASP A 57 -2.32 16.75 1.63
CA ASP A 57 -2.74 17.04 3.01
C ASP A 57 -4.21 16.69 3.23
N ILE A 58 -5.07 17.00 2.26
CA ILE A 58 -6.51 16.64 2.32
C ILE A 58 -6.67 15.12 2.30
N ILE A 59 -5.95 14.42 1.42
CA ILE A 59 -5.99 12.96 1.33
C ILE A 59 -5.55 12.34 2.66
N GLU A 60 -4.42 12.78 3.22
CA GLU A 60 -3.94 12.30 4.51
C GLU A 60 -4.92 12.61 5.64
N TYR A 61 -5.49 13.81 5.68
CA TYR A 61 -6.49 14.20 6.68
C TYR A 61 -7.73 13.28 6.61
N ARG A 62 -8.28 13.06 5.41
CA ARG A 62 -9.43 12.18 5.21
C ARG A 62 -9.12 10.75 5.62
N PHE A 63 -7.97 10.22 5.21
CA PHE A 63 -7.55 8.87 5.61
C PHE A 63 -7.41 8.71 7.14
N ARG A 64 -7.03 9.77 7.86
CA ARG A 64 -6.92 9.74 9.34
C ARG A 64 -8.26 9.91 10.05
N LYS A 65 -9.24 10.55 9.41
CA LYS A 65 -10.52 10.93 10.05
C LYS A 65 -11.71 10.10 9.60
N GLU A 66 -11.63 9.49 8.43
CA GLU A 66 -12.67 8.67 7.86
C GLU A 66 -12.23 7.20 7.88
N SER A 67 -13.12 6.31 8.32
CA SER A 67 -12.97 4.88 8.07
C SER A 67 -13.49 4.57 6.68
N LEU A 68 -12.61 4.04 5.83
CA LEU A 68 -12.85 3.65 4.44
C LEU A 68 -12.96 2.14 4.28
N VAL A 69 -12.90 1.40 5.38
CA VAL A 69 -12.95 -0.06 5.40
C VAL A 69 -14.08 -0.55 6.28
N TRP A 70 -14.68 -1.69 5.92
CA TRP A 70 -15.68 -2.39 6.71
C TRP A 70 -15.30 -3.86 6.83
N LYS A 71 -15.35 -4.39 8.06
CA LYS A 71 -15.29 -5.82 8.30
C LYS A 71 -16.65 -6.43 7.91
N GLU A 72 -16.65 -7.25 6.86
CA GLU A 72 -17.87 -7.85 6.30
C GLU A 72 -18.10 -9.28 6.81
N ALA A 73 -17.04 -10.06 6.95
CA ALA A 73 -17.13 -11.45 7.39
C ALA A 73 -15.90 -11.87 8.18
N GLU A 74 -16.09 -12.85 9.07
CA GLU A 74 -15.02 -13.56 9.78
C GLU A 74 -15.36 -15.05 9.81
N ILE A 75 -14.36 -15.88 9.53
CA ILE A 75 -14.45 -17.34 9.63
C ILE A 75 -13.19 -17.91 10.29
N ASP A 76 -13.30 -19.12 10.84
CA ASP A 76 -12.12 -19.93 11.14
C ASP A 76 -11.64 -20.60 9.84
N LEU A 77 -10.33 -20.55 9.60
CA LEU A 77 -9.65 -21.02 8.40
C LEU A 77 -8.50 -21.95 8.80
N PRO A 78 -8.76 -23.25 8.97
CA PRO A 78 -7.69 -24.24 9.13
C PRO A 78 -6.88 -24.34 7.83
N THR A 79 -5.56 -24.32 7.95
CA THR A 79 -4.62 -24.45 6.84
C THR A 79 -3.52 -25.44 7.17
N ASP A 80 -2.75 -25.88 6.16
CA ASP A 80 -1.57 -26.72 6.36
C ASP A 80 -0.50 -26.06 7.25
N TYR A 81 -0.59 -24.75 7.48
CA TYR A 81 0.35 -23.97 8.29
C TYR A 81 -0.14 -23.72 9.71
N GLY A 82 -1.43 -23.94 10.00
CA GLY A 82 -2.04 -23.66 11.29
C GLY A 82 -3.47 -23.14 11.15
N ASP A 83 -4.11 -22.96 12.31
CA ASP A 83 -5.50 -22.52 12.42
C ASP A 83 -5.56 -20.99 12.49
N PHE A 84 -5.89 -20.37 11.37
CA PHE A 84 -6.07 -18.92 11.28
C PHE A 84 -7.53 -18.54 11.45
N LYS A 85 -7.79 -17.30 11.84
CA LYS A 85 -9.05 -16.61 11.51
C LYS A 85 -8.85 -15.84 10.22
N MET A 86 -9.83 -15.90 9.33
CA MET A 86 -9.85 -15.12 8.10
C MET A 86 -10.93 -14.05 8.20
N ILE A 87 -10.55 -12.79 7.97
CA ILE A 87 -11.44 -11.64 8.02
C ILE A 87 -11.47 -10.98 6.64
N ALA A 88 -12.66 -10.75 6.10
CA ALA A 88 -12.86 -10.01 4.86
C ALA A 88 -13.16 -8.54 5.16
N TYR A 89 -12.43 -7.64 4.53
CA TYR A 89 -12.61 -6.20 4.59
C TYR A 89 -13.02 -5.64 3.22
N LEU A 90 -14.08 -4.84 3.17
CA LEU A 90 -14.50 -4.13 1.97
C LEU A 90 -13.97 -2.68 2.00
N ASN A 91 -13.43 -2.21 0.88
CA ASN A 91 -13.07 -0.81 0.69
C ASN A 91 -14.27 -0.01 0.16
N LYS A 92 -14.74 0.99 0.93
CA LYS A 92 -15.91 1.83 0.60
C LYS A 92 -15.73 2.70 -0.65
N VAL A 93 -14.51 2.84 -1.14
CA VAL A 93 -14.19 3.76 -2.23
C VAL A 93 -14.28 3.07 -3.58
N ASN A 94 -13.96 1.79 -3.66
CA ASN A 94 -13.82 1.06 -4.93
C ASN A 94 -14.37 -0.38 -4.88
N ASP A 95 -15.05 -0.75 -3.79
CA ASP A 95 -15.63 -2.08 -3.55
C ASP A 95 -14.61 -3.23 -3.62
N GLU A 96 -13.32 -2.94 -3.48
CA GLU A 96 -12.29 -3.97 -3.41
C GLU A 96 -12.32 -4.68 -2.06
N GLU A 97 -12.29 -6.00 -2.12
CA GLU A 97 -12.17 -6.84 -0.95
C GLU A 97 -10.69 -7.00 -0.58
N ASN A 98 -10.37 -7.03 0.70
CA ASN A 98 -9.04 -7.39 1.21
C ASN A 98 -9.25 -8.45 2.29
N VAL A 99 -8.26 -9.33 2.45
CA VAL A 99 -8.35 -10.42 3.41
C VAL A 99 -7.26 -10.29 4.44
N VAL A 100 -7.61 -10.57 5.69
CA VAL A 100 -6.67 -10.67 6.79
C VAL A 100 -6.69 -12.08 7.33
N LEU A 101 -5.51 -12.67 7.50
CA LEU A 101 -5.34 -13.86 8.34
C LEU A 101 -4.79 -13.43 9.69
N THR A 102 -5.43 -13.83 10.77
CA THR A 102 -5.01 -13.50 12.13
C THR A 102 -4.82 -14.77 12.94
N MET A 103 -3.85 -14.76 13.86
CA MET A 103 -3.63 -15.83 14.83
C MET A 103 -3.34 -15.21 16.20
N GLY A 104 -3.85 -15.84 17.26
CA GLY A 104 -3.65 -15.38 18.64
C GLY A 104 -4.35 -14.06 18.97
N ALA A 105 -4.04 -13.51 20.15
CA ALA A 105 -4.51 -12.18 20.56
C ALA A 105 -3.65 -11.08 19.92
N ILE A 106 -4.30 -10.08 19.30
CA ILE A 106 -3.64 -9.03 18.51
C ILE A 106 -3.95 -7.60 18.97
N ASP A 107 -4.83 -7.44 19.96
CA ASP A 107 -5.40 -6.16 20.41
C ASP A 107 -5.04 -5.80 21.87
N ASP A 108 -4.14 -6.55 22.51
CA ASP A 108 -3.69 -6.33 23.89
C ASP A 108 -2.67 -5.16 24.05
N GLY A 109 -2.28 -4.53 22.95
CA GLY A 109 -1.33 -3.41 22.91
C GLY A 109 0.15 -3.80 22.78
N GLU A 110 0.49 -5.08 22.91
CA GLU A 110 1.85 -5.58 22.70
C GLU A 110 2.19 -5.67 21.19
N PRO A 111 3.48 -5.57 20.80
CA PRO A 111 3.87 -5.65 19.40
C PRO A 111 3.40 -6.93 18.70
N VAL A 112 2.67 -6.77 17.60
CA VAL A 112 2.17 -7.90 16.79
C VAL A 112 3.07 -8.13 15.58
N LEU A 113 3.37 -9.38 15.24
CA LEU A 113 4.03 -9.71 13.98
C LEU A 113 3.07 -9.46 12.81
N VAL A 114 3.43 -8.57 11.90
CA VAL A 114 2.56 -8.14 10.79
C VAL A 114 3.26 -8.38 9.45
N ARG A 115 2.54 -9.00 8.52
CA ARG A 115 2.92 -9.10 7.10
C ARG A 115 1.88 -8.39 6.25
N VAL A 116 2.32 -7.40 5.47
CA VAL A 116 1.49 -6.83 4.39
C VAL A 116 1.91 -7.42 3.05
N HIS A 117 1.12 -8.39 2.59
CA HIS A 117 1.31 -9.10 1.33
C HIS A 117 0.49 -8.43 0.22
N SER A 118 1.08 -8.33 -0.97
CA SER A 118 0.39 -7.81 -2.14
C SER A 118 0.08 -9.00 -3.04
N GLU A 119 -1.19 -9.15 -3.40
CA GLU A 119 -1.68 -10.21 -4.27
C GLU A 119 -0.77 -10.39 -5.48
N CYS A 120 -0.45 -11.65 -5.76
CA CYS A 120 0.27 -12.06 -6.95
C CYS A 120 -0.32 -13.37 -7.44
N LEU A 121 -1.38 -13.33 -8.24
CA LEU A 121 -2.09 -14.50 -8.75
C LEU A 121 -1.14 -15.53 -9.38
N THR A 122 -0.22 -15.07 -10.22
CA THR A 122 0.77 -15.95 -10.87
C THR A 122 1.68 -16.65 -9.87
N GLY A 123 2.06 -15.97 -8.78
CA GLY A 123 2.91 -16.53 -7.75
C GLY A 123 2.08 -17.38 -6.78
N ASP A 124 1.20 -16.70 -6.05
CA ASP A 124 0.45 -17.21 -4.89
C ASP A 124 -0.48 -18.38 -5.24
N VAL A 125 -1.07 -18.39 -6.44
CA VAL A 125 -2.01 -19.45 -6.88
C VAL A 125 -1.37 -20.41 -7.89
N PHE A 126 -0.63 -19.89 -8.87
CA PHE A 126 -0.06 -20.71 -9.95
C PHE A 126 1.41 -21.09 -9.74
N HIS A 127 1.98 -20.81 -8.58
CA HIS A 127 3.35 -21.18 -8.18
C HIS A 127 4.42 -20.76 -9.19
N SER A 128 4.27 -19.57 -9.79
CA SER A 128 5.22 -19.08 -10.79
C SER A 128 6.62 -18.91 -10.21
N LEU A 129 7.58 -19.57 -10.85
CA LEU A 129 9.02 -19.47 -10.55
C LEU A 129 9.67 -18.16 -11.04
N ARG A 130 8.91 -17.23 -11.64
CA ARG A 130 9.41 -15.91 -12.08
C ARG A 130 9.51 -14.91 -10.92
N CYS A 131 8.82 -15.18 -9.82
CA CYS A 131 8.82 -14.34 -8.63
C CYS A 131 9.05 -15.18 -7.37
N ASP A 132 9.03 -14.53 -6.22
CA ASP A 132 9.20 -15.11 -4.89
C ASP A 132 7.94 -14.96 -4.02
N CYS A 133 6.82 -14.50 -4.60
CA CYS A 133 5.63 -14.11 -3.82
C CYS A 133 5.01 -15.26 -3.05
N GLN A 134 4.82 -16.43 -3.68
CA GLN A 134 4.25 -17.60 -3.01
C GLN A 134 5.13 -18.10 -1.88
N GLN A 135 6.43 -18.23 -2.11
CA GLN A 135 7.38 -18.64 -1.08
C GLN A 135 7.38 -17.66 0.10
N GLN A 136 7.26 -16.35 -0.16
CA GLN A 136 7.12 -15.36 0.91
C GLN A 136 5.78 -15.45 1.65
N LEU A 137 4.66 -15.74 0.96
CA LEU A 137 3.36 -15.90 1.59
C LEU A 137 3.36 -17.12 2.52
N GLU A 138 3.81 -18.27 2.03
CA GLU A 138 3.92 -19.50 2.82
C GLU A 138 4.89 -19.35 4.00
N ALA A 139 6.04 -18.72 3.77
CA ALA A 139 6.98 -18.41 4.85
C ALA A 139 6.33 -17.50 5.91
N SER A 140 5.55 -16.50 5.50
CA SER A 140 4.83 -15.62 6.43
C SER A 140 3.85 -16.41 7.27
N MET A 141 3.05 -17.29 6.66
CA MET A 141 2.09 -18.15 7.38
C MET A 141 2.79 -19.06 8.38
N LYS A 142 3.90 -19.70 7.99
CA LYS A 142 4.70 -20.54 8.90
C LYS A 142 5.30 -19.77 10.07
N ILE A 143 5.84 -18.57 9.82
CA ILE A 143 6.44 -17.74 10.88
C ILE A 143 5.35 -17.28 11.87
N VAL A 144 4.21 -16.79 11.37
CA VAL A 144 3.08 -16.38 12.22
C VAL A 144 2.54 -17.57 13.02
N ALA A 145 2.43 -18.74 12.39
CA ALA A 145 1.98 -19.95 13.06
C ALA A 145 2.94 -20.41 14.17
N ALA A 146 4.25 -20.39 13.90
CA ALA A 146 5.26 -20.74 14.88
C ALA A 146 5.29 -19.76 16.07
N GLU A 147 4.97 -18.48 15.82
CA GLU A 147 4.84 -17.47 16.88
C GLU A 147 3.54 -17.62 17.68
N GLY A 148 2.49 -18.22 17.08
CA GLY A 148 1.16 -18.34 17.67
C GLY A 148 0.40 -17.01 17.76
N ARG A 149 0.97 -15.94 17.20
CA ARG A 149 0.45 -14.58 17.24
C ARG A 149 0.90 -13.79 16.01
N GLY A 150 -0.05 -13.22 15.28
CA GLY A 150 0.30 -12.33 14.17
C GLY A 150 -0.82 -12.10 13.17
N VAL A 151 -0.51 -11.26 12.19
CA VAL A 151 -1.42 -10.81 11.14
C VAL A 151 -0.76 -10.89 9.77
N ILE A 152 -1.45 -11.47 8.81
CA ILE A 152 -1.10 -11.45 7.39
C ILE A 152 -2.23 -10.73 6.65
N LEU A 153 -1.97 -9.50 6.27
CA LEU A 153 -2.86 -8.69 5.46
C LEU A 153 -2.57 -8.96 3.97
N TYR A 154 -3.50 -9.63 3.30
CA TYR A 154 -3.48 -9.90 1.87
C TYR A 154 -4.26 -8.82 1.11
N MET A 155 -3.51 -7.88 0.53
CA MET A 155 -4.06 -6.77 -0.23
C MET A 155 -4.28 -7.18 -1.69
N ARG A 156 -5.51 -7.06 -2.21
CA ARG A 156 -5.86 -7.40 -3.61
C ARG A 156 -5.39 -6.34 -4.62
N GLN A 157 -4.08 -6.09 -4.62
CA GLN A 157 -3.40 -5.04 -5.40
C GLN A 157 -2.40 -5.63 -6.39
N GLU A 158 -2.88 -6.49 -7.27
CA GLU A 158 -2.09 -7.18 -8.29
C GLU A 158 -1.23 -6.23 -9.14
N GLY A 159 0.00 -6.65 -9.45
CA GLY A 159 0.92 -5.90 -10.30
C GLY A 159 1.38 -4.55 -9.73
N ARG A 160 1.23 -4.31 -8.41
CA ARG A 160 1.41 -2.98 -7.77
C ARG A 160 0.29 -1.99 -8.11
N GLY A 161 -0.92 -2.50 -8.29
CA GLY A 161 -2.11 -1.69 -8.57
C GLY A 161 -2.36 -1.43 -10.06
N ILE A 162 -1.54 -1.98 -10.97
CA ILE A 162 -1.82 -1.91 -12.42
C ILE A 162 -2.74 -3.04 -12.91
N GLY A 163 -3.02 -4.02 -12.04
CA GLY A 163 -3.84 -5.19 -12.35
C GLY A 163 -3.12 -6.29 -13.14
N LEU A 164 -3.76 -7.46 -13.18
CA LEU A 164 -3.20 -8.67 -13.78
C LEU A 164 -2.85 -8.52 -15.27
N ILE A 165 -3.76 -7.93 -16.06
CA ILE A 165 -3.57 -7.80 -17.51
C ILE A 165 -2.29 -7.02 -17.83
N ASN A 166 -2.09 -5.88 -17.15
CA ASN A 166 -0.93 -5.04 -17.40
C ASN A 166 0.36 -5.66 -16.86
N LYS A 167 0.29 -6.41 -15.75
CA LYS A 167 1.41 -7.24 -15.29
C LYS A 167 1.85 -8.26 -16.35
N LEU A 168 0.90 -8.95 -17.00
CA LEU A 168 1.23 -9.90 -18.06
C LEU A 168 1.83 -9.21 -19.30
N LYS A 169 1.34 -8.03 -19.66
CA LYS A 169 1.97 -7.20 -20.71
C LYS A 169 3.41 -6.82 -20.32
N ALA A 170 3.65 -6.43 -19.06
CA ALA A 170 4.99 -6.12 -18.58
C ALA A 170 5.91 -7.36 -18.63
N TYR A 171 5.40 -8.56 -18.33
CA TYR A 171 6.14 -9.80 -18.52
C TYR A 171 6.51 -10.05 -19.98
N LYS A 172 5.62 -9.73 -20.93
CA LYS A 172 5.94 -9.87 -22.36
C LYS A 172 7.08 -8.94 -22.77
N LEU A 173 7.12 -7.73 -22.22
CA LEU A 173 8.25 -6.81 -22.43
C LEU A 173 9.53 -7.32 -21.77
N GLN A 174 9.45 -7.97 -20.60
CA GLN A 174 10.61 -8.57 -19.96
C GLN A 174 11.19 -9.74 -20.75
N GLU A 175 10.35 -10.54 -21.42
CA GLU A 175 10.80 -11.63 -22.29
C GLU A 175 11.66 -11.16 -23.46
N ILE A 176 11.51 -9.90 -23.89
CA ILE A 176 12.30 -9.29 -24.96
C ILE A 176 13.42 -8.40 -24.43
N GLY A 177 13.73 -8.46 -23.13
CA GLY A 177 14.95 -7.90 -22.54
C GLY A 177 14.77 -6.65 -21.67
N TYR A 178 13.57 -6.07 -21.58
CA TYR A 178 13.33 -4.92 -20.71
C TYR A 178 13.30 -5.33 -19.24
N ASP A 179 13.77 -4.47 -18.34
CA ASP A 179 13.56 -4.70 -16.91
C ASP A 179 12.14 -4.33 -16.45
N THR A 180 11.82 -4.59 -15.18
CA THR A 180 10.50 -4.29 -14.62
C THR A 180 10.13 -2.80 -14.62
N VAL A 181 11.10 -1.91 -14.40
CA VAL A 181 10.88 -0.46 -14.39
C VAL A 181 10.68 0.05 -15.82
N GLU A 182 11.50 -0.39 -16.76
CA GLU A 182 11.40 -0.04 -18.18
C GLU A 182 10.06 -0.51 -18.76
N ALA A 183 9.67 -1.76 -18.50
CA ALA A 183 8.39 -2.30 -18.94
C ALA A 183 7.20 -1.47 -18.42
N ASN A 184 7.23 -1.05 -17.16
CA ASN A 184 6.17 -0.21 -16.59
C ASN A 184 6.13 1.19 -17.23
N ARG A 185 7.30 1.79 -17.49
CA ARG A 185 7.38 3.09 -18.18
C ARG A 185 6.84 3.03 -19.59
N ILE A 186 7.16 1.97 -20.35
CA ILE A 186 6.62 1.73 -21.70
C ILE A 186 5.09 1.63 -21.66
N LEU A 187 4.54 0.97 -20.64
CA LEU A 187 3.10 0.82 -20.44
C LEU A 187 2.43 2.07 -19.83
N GLY A 188 3.19 3.14 -19.55
CA GLY A 188 2.66 4.41 -19.03
C GLY A 188 2.32 4.40 -17.53
N PHE A 189 2.79 3.42 -16.77
CA PHE A 189 2.51 3.31 -15.33
C PHE A 189 3.61 3.92 -14.47
N LYS A 190 3.22 4.52 -13.34
CA LYS A 190 4.17 4.91 -12.27
C LYS A 190 4.74 3.65 -11.61
N ASP A 191 5.93 3.76 -11.02
CA ASP A 191 6.67 2.63 -10.44
C ASP A 191 5.94 1.95 -9.26
N ASP A 192 5.01 2.66 -8.62
CA ASP A 192 4.17 2.20 -7.51
C ASP A 192 2.87 3.01 -7.39
N LEU A 193 1.72 2.33 -7.44
CA LEU A 193 0.39 2.94 -7.29
C LEU A 193 -0.36 2.43 -6.04
N ARG A 194 0.33 1.74 -5.13
CA ARG A 194 -0.32 1.05 -4.01
C ARG A 194 -0.94 2.01 -3.00
N HIS A 195 -2.12 1.65 -2.51
CA HIS A 195 -2.87 2.41 -1.49
C HIS A 195 -2.54 1.90 -0.08
N TYR A 196 -1.42 2.35 0.46
CA TYR A 196 -0.97 1.96 1.81
C TYR A 196 -1.94 2.39 2.93
N GLY A 197 -2.76 3.42 2.69
CA GLY A 197 -3.72 3.91 3.68
C GLY A 197 -4.83 2.91 4.03
N ILE A 198 -5.29 2.10 3.06
CA ILE A 198 -6.32 1.07 3.32
C ILE A 198 -5.76 0.00 4.25
N GLY A 199 -4.54 -0.48 3.98
CA GLY A 199 -3.90 -1.46 4.85
C GLY A 199 -3.64 -0.92 6.26
N ALA A 200 -3.25 0.34 6.38
CA ALA A 200 -3.10 1.00 7.68
C ALA A 200 -4.43 1.04 8.46
N GLN A 201 -5.52 1.43 7.80
CA GLN A 201 -6.84 1.47 8.45
C GLN A 201 -7.32 0.08 8.89
N ILE A 202 -7.07 -0.96 8.10
CA ILE A 202 -7.39 -2.34 8.50
C ILE A 202 -6.61 -2.72 9.77
N LEU A 203 -5.30 -2.43 9.84
CA LEU A 203 -4.50 -2.72 11.03
C LEU A 203 -4.99 -1.95 12.26
N VAL A 204 -5.39 -0.68 12.11
CA VAL A 204 -5.98 0.12 13.18
C VAL A 204 -7.33 -0.45 13.64
N ASP A 205 -8.18 -0.88 12.71
CA ASP A 205 -9.49 -1.49 13.00
C ASP A 205 -9.33 -2.82 13.78
N LEU A 206 -8.28 -3.58 13.48
CA LEU A 206 -7.90 -4.78 14.24
C LEU A 206 -7.35 -4.48 15.64
N GLY A 207 -7.21 -3.21 16.03
CA GLY A 207 -6.70 -2.80 17.33
C GLY A 207 -5.17 -2.76 17.45
N ILE A 208 -4.44 -2.95 16.35
CA ILE A 208 -2.98 -2.96 16.35
C ILE A 208 -2.46 -1.53 16.52
N LYS A 209 -1.49 -1.37 17.43
CA LYS A 209 -0.79 -0.09 17.66
C LYS A 209 0.71 -0.21 17.40
N LYS A 210 1.31 -1.30 17.86
CA LYS A 210 2.73 -1.61 17.69
C LYS A 210 2.88 -2.88 16.85
N MET A 211 3.83 -2.88 15.94
CA MET A 211 4.06 -4.05 15.09
C MET A 211 5.54 -4.32 14.79
N ARG A 212 5.82 -5.60 14.58
CA ARG A 212 7.05 -6.11 13.99
C ARG A 212 6.77 -6.45 12.54
N LEU A 213 7.31 -5.69 11.60
CA LEU A 213 6.91 -5.76 10.19
C LEU A 213 7.78 -6.75 9.41
N LEU A 214 7.16 -7.81 8.88
CA LEU A 214 7.77 -8.80 7.99
C LEU A 214 7.96 -8.26 6.57
N THR A 215 9.10 -7.63 6.31
CA THR A 215 9.40 -7.00 5.01
C THR A 215 10.89 -6.89 4.68
N ASN A 216 11.20 -7.11 3.39
CA ASN A 216 12.52 -6.79 2.82
C ASN A 216 12.54 -5.41 2.14
N ASN A 217 11.40 -4.72 2.06
CA ASN A 217 11.31 -3.43 1.40
C ASN A 217 11.10 -2.31 2.44
N PRO A 218 12.11 -1.45 2.69
CA PRO A 218 11.99 -0.33 3.62
C PRO A 218 11.01 0.73 3.11
N LYS A 219 10.72 0.83 1.81
CA LYS A 219 9.73 1.78 1.29
C LYS A 219 8.30 1.41 1.67
N LYS A 220 8.02 0.16 2.08
CA LYS A 220 6.71 -0.23 2.65
C LYS A 220 6.45 0.36 4.04
N VAL A 221 7.46 0.95 4.68
CA VAL A 221 7.42 1.50 6.04
C VAL A 221 6.87 2.93 6.04
N VAL A 222 6.98 3.66 4.93
CA VAL A 222 6.65 5.09 4.85
C VAL A 222 5.14 5.30 4.77
N GLY A 223 4.58 6.05 5.72
CA GLY A 223 3.17 6.49 5.72
C GLY A 223 2.28 5.86 6.79
N LEU A 224 2.82 5.02 7.68
CA LEU A 224 2.06 4.39 8.77
C LEU A 224 1.96 5.27 10.02
N ASP A 225 2.95 6.14 10.28
CA ASP A 225 2.99 7.03 11.45
C ASP A 225 1.75 7.92 11.58
N GLY A 226 1.14 8.30 10.45
CA GLY A 226 -0.07 9.12 10.41
C GLY A 226 -1.31 8.43 10.99
N TYR A 227 -1.30 7.09 11.12
CA TYR A 227 -2.44 6.29 11.57
C TYR A 227 -2.30 5.83 13.03
N GLY A 228 -1.28 6.29 13.76
CA GLY A 228 -1.00 5.84 15.12
C GLY A 228 -0.45 4.41 15.18
N LEU A 229 0.13 3.95 14.06
CA LEU A 229 0.81 2.66 13.94
C LEU A 229 2.32 2.85 14.09
N GLU A 230 2.92 2.14 15.03
CA GLU A 230 4.34 2.17 15.33
C GLU A 230 5.01 0.88 14.87
N ILE A 231 6.07 0.99 14.07
CA ILE A 231 6.91 -0.16 13.71
C ILE A 231 8.08 -0.22 14.70
N VAL A 232 8.03 -1.19 15.61
CA VAL A 232 9.08 -1.36 16.64
C VAL A 232 10.24 -2.21 16.15
N GLU A 233 10.01 -3.05 15.12
CA GLU A 233 11.03 -3.93 14.55
C GLU A 233 10.73 -4.20 13.08
N ARG A 234 11.78 -4.31 12.26
CA ARG A 234 11.68 -4.88 10.91
C ARG A 234 12.23 -6.30 10.94
N VAL A 235 11.37 -7.27 10.65
CA VAL A 235 11.73 -8.69 10.55
C VAL A 235 11.94 -9.03 9.06
N ALA A 236 13.10 -9.59 8.72
CA ALA A 236 13.40 -9.98 7.34
C ALA A 236 12.59 -11.23 6.94
N ILE A 237 12.24 -11.34 5.67
CA ILE A 237 11.55 -12.50 5.10
C ILE A 237 12.15 -12.86 3.75
N GLU A 238 13.31 -13.51 3.78
CA GLU A 238 14.06 -13.83 2.58
C GLU A 238 13.98 -15.32 2.26
N VAL A 239 13.64 -15.62 1.01
CA VAL A 239 13.59 -16.97 0.44
C VAL A 239 14.79 -17.16 -0.49
N ASP A 240 15.28 -18.39 -0.61
CA ASP A 240 16.45 -18.65 -1.45
C ASP A 240 16.10 -18.42 -2.93
N PRO A 241 16.94 -17.67 -3.67
CA PRO A 241 16.70 -17.39 -5.08
C PRO A 241 16.83 -18.69 -5.91
N GLY A 242 15.87 -18.90 -6.81
CA GLY A 242 15.95 -19.90 -7.85
C GLY A 242 16.55 -19.35 -9.14
N GLN A 243 16.92 -20.24 -10.07
CA GLN A 243 17.49 -19.83 -11.37
C GLN A 243 16.58 -18.86 -12.16
N ARG A 244 15.25 -19.02 -12.05
CA ARG A 244 14.26 -18.25 -12.84
C ARG A 244 13.89 -16.90 -12.25
N ASN A 245 14.14 -16.65 -10.95
CA ASN A 245 13.80 -15.39 -10.28
C ASN A 245 15.03 -14.60 -9.81
N HIS A 246 16.25 -15.14 -9.94
CA HIS A 246 17.49 -14.45 -9.55
C HIS A 246 17.63 -13.04 -10.17
N PHE A 247 17.42 -12.91 -11.49
CA PHE A 247 17.48 -11.59 -12.17
C PHE A 247 16.43 -10.60 -11.63
N TYR A 248 15.22 -11.09 -11.39
CA TYR A 248 14.13 -10.31 -10.82
C TYR A 248 14.47 -9.80 -9.40
N LEU A 249 15.02 -10.68 -8.55
CA LEU A 249 15.44 -10.32 -7.20
C LEU A 249 16.62 -9.35 -7.19
N LYS A 250 17.59 -9.52 -8.10
CA LYS A 250 18.70 -8.58 -8.27
C LYS A 250 18.21 -7.19 -8.67
N THR A 251 17.19 -7.12 -9.54
CA THR A 251 16.53 -5.86 -9.92
C THR A 251 15.82 -5.22 -8.72
N LYS A 252 15.13 -6.02 -7.89
CA LYS A 252 14.51 -5.54 -6.64
C LYS A 252 15.53 -4.93 -5.67
N LYS A 253 16.68 -5.57 -5.49
CA LYS A 253 17.77 -5.07 -4.65
C LYS A 253 18.37 -3.78 -5.23
N GLY A 254 18.83 -3.82 -6.47
CA GLY A 254 19.56 -2.71 -7.09
C GLY A 254 18.72 -1.48 -7.43
N LYS A 255 17.49 -1.66 -7.95
CA LYS A 255 16.67 -0.55 -8.47
C LYS A 255 15.49 -0.17 -7.57
N LEU A 256 15.00 -1.10 -6.74
CA LEU A 256 13.78 -0.91 -5.95
C LEU A 256 14.05 -0.83 -4.44
N GLY A 257 15.32 -0.84 -4.03
CA GLY A 257 15.75 -0.63 -2.65
C GLY A 257 15.39 -1.75 -1.68
N HIS A 258 15.19 -2.98 -2.17
CA HIS A 258 14.96 -4.13 -1.28
C HIS A 258 16.27 -4.54 -0.60
N MET A 259 16.19 -4.83 0.70
CA MET A 259 17.28 -5.37 1.51
C MET A 259 17.21 -6.90 1.41
N LEU A 260 18.04 -7.47 0.53
CA LEU A 260 18.14 -8.91 0.27
C LEU A 260 19.61 -9.30 0.38
N ASP A 261 19.95 -10.27 1.23
CA ASP A 261 21.33 -10.68 1.47
C ASP A 261 21.73 -11.90 0.63
N LYS A 262 20.77 -12.71 0.20
CA LYS A 262 20.97 -13.95 -0.57
C LYS A 262 21.08 -13.74 -2.08
N VAL A 263 21.07 -12.49 -2.57
CA VAL A 263 21.03 -12.12 -4.01
C VAL A 263 22.06 -11.05 -4.36
#